data_AF-A0A2A9CV60-F1
#
_entry.id   AF-A0A2A9CV60-F1
#
_cell.length_a   1.000
_cell.length_b   1.000
_cell.length_c   1.000
_cell.angle_alpha   90.00
_cell.angle_beta   90.00
_cell.angle_gamma   90.00
#
_symmetry.space_group_name_H-M   'P 1'
#
loop_
_entity.id
_entity.type
_entity.pdbx_description
1 polymer ?
#
loop_
_entity_poly.entity_id
_entity_poly.type
_entity_poly.pdbx_seq_one_letter_code
_entity_poly.pdbx_strand_id
1 'polypeptide(L)'
;MKSSRATKISRNQRGVTAVVVAISMMLLAAAGAVGFDVARLVFAKQQLRNAVDAAAQAVAVDMPVSSASTAIQLAKSYAMANDPNLTQSNISVDFFCVVAKASDGTPDQRQIPATCNPGTWTDSATFTYKGKKQCPDTSPVCAIPCVPSATVKCNAVQVSASRNVQFVFGPAINIPSAPVGVSTVSCRGTCGGEAAPNPMNVVVMADRTGSMLDWSGGDVLSNMKSLRDGISSMLTVMDQRVQYVAMGAIHKSKSTASNPIAPLTTSDNFFTSLSNKSSSTTPASTQDTGTVNGCNAATNAGTGNKYKYHNDVLTGTWVPVNFTNSYLNTNASGAYVLDGSGSRTVKTGTSLQTSINNLPYAVANWNTTSGTSSYCTKDGYDMGTHLASALKGGAQYLLNSSNLTNNISAADLAARDALGIVPRKVLILETDGQPGEKFTNVGADGTVTDLSNTYDIGNTNLQTACDNFKKVADNAKAAGITVITIGFGAVNSGSCGNTSSISVLASVASTKDSVTGHGDPGDCSSPAGVAAENSDTDFFFCAASGADLANVFTTAMGQLSGGTKFMAIDGFGD
;
A
#
# COMPACT_ATOMS: atom_id res chain seq x y z
N MET A 1 15.60 94.75 -23.56
CA MET A 1 15.16 93.68 -22.62
C MET A 1 15.48 92.31 -23.21
N LYS A 2 16.18 91.49 -22.40
CA LYS A 2 16.43 90.03 -22.44
C LYS A 2 15.72 89.21 -23.56
N SER A 3 16.46 88.67 -24.54
CA SER A 3 15.99 87.49 -25.31
C SER A 3 17.08 86.71 -26.09
N SER A 4 18.26 87.28 -26.37
CA SER A 4 19.23 86.62 -27.29
C SER A 4 20.24 85.65 -26.62
N ARG A 5 20.41 85.68 -25.29
CA ARG A 5 21.43 84.85 -24.60
C ARG A 5 20.98 83.41 -24.28
N ALA A 6 19.68 83.12 -24.25
CA ALA A 6 19.17 81.77 -23.93
C ALA A 6 19.36 80.78 -25.10
N THR A 7 19.34 81.24 -26.35
CA THR A 7 19.30 80.38 -27.54
C THR A 7 20.68 79.84 -27.96
N LYS A 8 21.78 80.50 -27.58
CA LYS A 8 23.15 79.99 -27.86
C LYS A 8 23.58 78.87 -26.89
N ILE A 9 23.10 78.89 -25.65
CA ILE A 9 23.39 77.83 -24.68
C ILE A 9 22.63 76.54 -25.05
N SER A 10 21.40 76.63 -25.59
CA SER A 10 20.62 75.44 -25.97
C SER A 10 21.13 74.72 -27.24
N ARG A 11 21.95 75.37 -28.09
CA ARG A 11 22.54 74.71 -29.28
C ARG A 11 23.80 73.91 -28.95
N ASN A 12 24.61 74.33 -27.96
CA ASN A 12 25.83 73.61 -27.57
C ASN A 12 25.58 72.42 -26.62
N GLN A 13 24.41 72.32 -25.99
CA GLN A 13 24.08 71.16 -25.15
C GLN A 13 23.56 69.94 -25.94
N ARG A 14 23.05 70.13 -27.17
CA ARG A 14 22.52 69.03 -28.00
C ARG A 14 23.60 68.00 -28.41
N GLY A 15 24.84 68.44 -28.60
CA GLY A 15 25.95 67.54 -28.93
C GLY A 15 26.37 66.66 -27.75
N VAL A 16 26.45 67.23 -26.55
CA VAL A 16 26.83 66.48 -25.34
C VAL A 16 25.76 65.47 -24.95
N THR A 17 24.47 65.85 -25.03
CA THR A 17 23.36 64.92 -24.76
C THR A 17 23.37 63.73 -25.71
N ALA A 18 23.68 63.94 -27.00
CA ALA A 18 23.75 62.85 -27.98
C ALA A 18 24.87 61.84 -27.64
N VAL A 19 26.04 62.30 -27.20
CA VAL A 19 27.15 61.42 -26.80
C VAL A 19 26.80 60.62 -25.55
N VAL A 20 26.22 61.26 -24.53
CA VAL A 20 25.82 60.56 -23.30
C VAL A 20 24.75 59.51 -23.61
N VAL A 21 23.74 59.84 -24.43
CA VAL A 21 22.69 58.90 -24.83
C VAL A 21 23.29 57.73 -25.62
N ALA A 22 24.22 57.97 -26.54
CA ALA A 22 24.88 56.90 -27.29
C ALA A 22 25.65 55.92 -26.39
N ILE A 23 26.41 56.45 -25.41
CA ILE A 23 27.13 55.62 -24.43
C ILE A 23 26.15 54.84 -23.54
N SER A 24 25.07 55.49 -23.07
CA SER A 24 24.02 54.81 -22.28
C SER A 24 23.32 53.71 -23.06
N MET A 25 23.04 53.91 -24.36
CA MET A 25 22.46 52.88 -25.22
C MET A 25 23.40 51.69 -25.40
N MET A 26 24.71 51.91 -25.54
CA MET A 26 25.70 50.84 -25.60
C MET A 26 25.73 50.02 -24.30
N LEU A 27 25.69 50.68 -23.14
CA LEU A 27 25.64 50.00 -21.85
C LEU A 27 24.35 49.19 -21.66
N LEU A 28 23.21 49.74 -22.08
CA LEU A 28 21.92 49.03 -22.03
C LEU A 28 21.93 47.81 -22.96
N ALA A 29 22.47 47.94 -24.18
CA ALA A 29 22.62 46.81 -25.10
C ALA A 29 23.55 45.73 -24.55
N ALA A 30 24.68 46.12 -23.95
CA ALA A 30 25.60 45.19 -23.29
C ALA A 30 24.95 44.47 -22.11
N ALA A 31 24.19 45.18 -21.27
CA ALA A 31 23.44 44.58 -20.16
C ALA A 31 22.36 43.61 -20.66
N GLY A 32 21.63 43.96 -21.73
CA GLY A 32 20.66 43.08 -22.37
C GLY A 32 21.28 41.81 -22.95
N ALA A 33 22.46 41.93 -23.59
CA ALA A 33 23.23 40.81 -24.12
C ALA A 33 23.66 39.82 -23.02
N VAL A 34 24.22 40.33 -21.91
CA VAL A 34 24.58 39.51 -20.74
C VAL A 34 23.33 38.86 -20.13
N GLY A 35 22.24 39.62 -19.99
CA GLY A 35 20.97 39.10 -19.49
C GLY A 35 20.43 37.94 -20.32
N PHE A 36 20.54 38.02 -21.65
CA PHE A 36 20.14 36.94 -22.56
C PHE A 36 20.97 35.66 -22.37
N ASP A 37 22.30 35.78 -22.27
CA ASP A 37 23.18 34.62 -22.07
C ASP A 37 22.96 33.96 -20.70
N VAL A 38 22.75 34.75 -19.64
CA VAL A 38 22.39 34.24 -18.31
C VAL A 38 21.03 33.55 -18.33
N ALA A 39 20.02 34.13 -19.00
CA ALA A 39 18.70 33.50 -19.13
C ALA A 39 18.80 32.15 -19.87
N ARG A 40 19.62 32.07 -20.92
CA ARG A 40 19.87 30.81 -21.64
C ARG A 40 20.56 29.78 -20.76
N LEU A 41 21.50 30.19 -19.91
CA LEU A 41 22.17 29.32 -18.95
C LEU A 41 21.19 28.74 -17.92
N VAL A 42 20.33 29.59 -17.33
CA VAL A 42 19.31 29.18 -16.35
C VAL A 42 18.28 28.26 -16.99
N PHE A 43 17.79 28.59 -18.19
CA PHE A 43 16.87 27.75 -18.95
C PHE A 43 17.48 26.37 -19.25
N ALA A 44 18.73 26.34 -19.71
CA ALA A 44 19.42 25.09 -19.98
C ALA A 44 19.63 24.24 -18.73
N LYS A 45 19.85 24.87 -17.56
CA LYS A 45 19.95 24.19 -16.25
C LYS A 45 18.61 23.59 -15.84
N GLN A 46 17.49 24.32 -16.00
CA GLN A 46 16.17 23.80 -15.66
C GLN A 46 15.78 22.62 -16.55
N GLN A 47 16.03 22.72 -17.87
CA GLN A 47 15.79 21.63 -18.80
C GLN A 47 16.59 20.38 -18.41
N LEU A 48 17.88 20.58 -18.06
CA LEU A 48 18.75 19.51 -17.63
C LEU A 48 18.26 18.86 -16.32
N ARG A 49 17.77 19.66 -15.37
CA ARG A 49 17.19 19.19 -14.11
C ARG A 49 15.99 18.29 -14.35
N ASN A 50 15.04 18.73 -15.16
CA ASN A 50 13.85 17.94 -15.51
C ASN A 50 14.22 16.61 -16.16
N ALA A 51 15.23 16.61 -17.05
CA ALA A 51 15.69 15.38 -17.71
C ALA A 51 16.34 14.38 -16.75
N VAL A 52 17.15 14.88 -15.81
CA VAL A 52 17.83 14.06 -14.80
C VAL A 52 16.84 13.53 -13.75
N ASP A 53 15.87 14.34 -13.32
CA ASP A 53 14.80 13.94 -12.39
C ASP A 53 13.95 12.82 -12.99
N ALA A 54 13.50 12.98 -14.24
CA ALA A 54 12.72 11.97 -14.95
C ALA A 54 13.49 10.66 -15.12
N ALA A 55 14.77 10.73 -15.48
CA ALA A 55 15.63 9.56 -15.63
C ALA A 55 15.88 8.83 -14.30
N ALA A 56 16.14 9.57 -13.22
CA ALA A 56 16.35 8.99 -11.90
C ALA A 56 15.06 8.32 -11.38
N GLN A 57 13.90 8.95 -11.59
CA GLN A 57 12.62 8.39 -11.20
C GLN A 57 12.28 7.11 -11.98
N ALA A 58 12.45 7.11 -13.31
CA ALA A 58 12.18 5.95 -14.15
C ALA A 58 12.97 4.71 -13.69
N VAL A 59 14.26 4.89 -13.40
CA VAL A 59 15.10 3.78 -12.91
C VAL A 59 14.75 3.38 -11.48
N ALA A 60 14.45 4.35 -10.61
CA ALA A 60 14.05 4.04 -9.23
C ALA A 60 12.76 3.22 -9.17
N VAL A 61 11.80 3.47 -10.08
CA VAL A 61 10.55 2.69 -10.14
C VAL A 61 10.86 1.22 -10.41
N ASP A 62 11.86 0.89 -11.23
CA ASP A 62 12.15 -0.51 -11.56
C ASP A 62 13.09 -1.21 -10.55
N MET A 63 13.45 -0.56 -9.44
CA MET A 63 14.34 -1.17 -8.45
C MET A 63 13.66 -2.23 -7.57
N PRO A 64 14.40 -3.29 -7.15
CA PRO A 64 15.79 -3.60 -7.49
C PRO A 64 15.93 -4.18 -8.90
N VAL A 65 16.87 -3.64 -9.67
CA VAL A 65 17.18 -4.11 -11.03
C VAL A 65 18.21 -5.25 -10.99
N SER A 66 18.02 -6.28 -11.81
CA SER A 66 18.93 -7.44 -11.89
C SER A 66 20.17 -7.21 -12.77
N SER A 67 20.20 -6.11 -13.52
CA SER A 67 21.24 -5.76 -14.48
C SER A 67 21.52 -4.26 -14.47
N ALA A 68 22.74 -3.88 -14.06
CA ALA A 68 23.19 -2.49 -14.13
C ALA A 68 23.13 -1.92 -15.55
N SER A 69 23.48 -2.70 -16.58
CA SER A 69 23.51 -2.21 -17.96
C SER A 69 22.11 -1.83 -18.47
N THR A 70 21.09 -2.63 -18.14
CA THR A 70 19.70 -2.36 -18.53
C THR A 70 19.21 -1.07 -17.88
N ALA A 71 19.45 -0.91 -16.57
CA ALA A 71 19.06 0.28 -15.83
C ALA A 71 19.81 1.56 -16.29
N ILE A 72 21.11 1.45 -16.61
CA ILE A 72 21.88 2.56 -17.18
C ILE A 72 21.30 3.00 -18.53
N GLN A 73 20.95 2.05 -19.39
CA GLN A 73 20.37 2.38 -20.70
C GLN A 73 18.97 2.99 -20.58
N LEU A 74 18.18 2.54 -19.59
CA LEU A 74 16.89 3.14 -19.26
C LEU A 74 17.05 4.60 -18.78
N ALA A 75 17.95 4.87 -17.82
CA ALA A 75 18.21 6.25 -17.38
C ALA A 75 18.68 7.13 -18.55
N LYS A 76 19.58 6.62 -19.40
CA LYS A 76 20.08 7.37 -20.56
C LYS A 76 18.97 7.66 -21.56
N SER A 77 18.08 6.70 -21.86
CA SER A 77 16.99 6.92 -22.81
C SER A 77 16.01 7.98 -22.31
N TYR A 78 15.63 7.93 -21.02
CA TYR A 78 14.74 8.93 -20.42
C TYR A 78 15.39 10.32 -20.36
N ALA A 79 16.68 10.42 -20.01
CA ALA A 79 17.37 11.71 -20.00
C ALA A 79 17.45 12.34 -21.40
N MET A 80 17.82 11.56 -22.43
CA MET A 80 17.90 12.06 -23.81
C MET A 80 16.53 12.37 -24.41
N ALA A 81 15.47 11.67 -24.00
CA ALA A 81 14.10 11.98 -24.42
C ALA A 81 13.61 13.32 -23.87
N ASN A 82 14.03 13.69 -22.66
CA ASN A 82 13.64 14.94 -21.99
C ASN A 82 14.59 16.11 -22.31
N ASP A 83 15.81 15.83 -22.76
CA ASP A 83 16.74 16.83 -23.29
C ASP A 83 17.49 16.30 -24.53
N PRO A 84 17.02 16.66 -25.74
CA PRO A 84 17.61 16.19 -26.99
C PRO A 84 19.06 16.62 -27.25
N ASN A 85 19.59 17.61 -26.51
CA ASN A 85 20.99 18.00 -26.68
C ASN A 85 21.94 17.23 -25.76
N LEU A 86 21.42 16.26 -24.99
CA LEU A 86 22.25 15.30 -24.28
C LEU A 86 22.66 14.16 -25.20
N THR A 87 23.90 13.72 -25.02
CA THR A 87 24.39 12.46 -25.58
C THR A 87 24.69 11.49 -24.43
N GLN A 88 24.85 10.20 -24.74
CA GLN A 88 25.12 9.20 -23.70
C GLN A 88 26.39 9.48 -22.88
N SER A 89 27.38 10.18 -23.44
CA SER A 89 28.62 10.55 -22.73
C SER A 89 28.42 11.71 -21.75
N ASN A 90 27.35 12.49 -21.91
CA ASN A 90 26.99 13.56 -21.00
C ASN A 90 26.31 13.06 -19.71
N ILE A 91 25.91 11.80 -19.67
CA ILE A 91 25.07 11.22 -18.61
C ILE A 91 25.86 10.17 -17.84
N SER A 92 25.95 10.35 -16.53
CA SER A 92 26.54 9.40 -15.58
C SER A 92 25.43 8.86 -14.68
N VAL A 93 25.43 7.54 -14.49
CA VAL A 93 24.45 6.84 -13.66
C VAL A 93 25.23 6.01 -12.66
N ASP A 94 25.00 6.26 -11.38
CA ASP A 94 25.60 5.52 -10.27
C ASP A 94 24.49 4.91 -9.41
N PHE A 95 24.73 3.75 -8.82
CA PHE A 95 23.76 3.06 -7.96
C PHE A 95 24.27 2.98 -6.53
N PHE A 96 23.32 3.09 -5.60
CA PHE A 96 23.61 3.09 -4.18
C PHE A 96 22.65 2.19 -3.41
N CYS A 97 23.19 1.60 -2.35
CA CYS A 97 22.47 1.04 -1.23
C CYS A 97 22.41 2.15 -0.18
N VAL A 98 21.27 2.82 -0.10
CA VAL A 98 21.03 3.93 0.82
C VAL A 98 20.34 3.40 2.07
N VAL A 99 21.01 3.57 3.21
CA VAL A 99 20.60 3.09 4.52
C VAL A 99 20.75 4.19 5.58
N ALA A 100 20.12 4.00 6.74
CA ALA A 100 20.19 4.96 7.83
C ALA A 100 21.62 5.07 8.37
N LYS A 101 21.96 6.24 8.91
CA LYS A 101 23.21 6.43 9.63
C LYS A 101 23.02 6.03 11.09
N ALA A 102 23.85 5.11 11.58
CA ALA A 102 23.89 4.72 12.99
C ALA A 102 24.48 5.84 13.86
N SER A 103 24.33 5.73 15.18
CA SER A 103 24.81 6.73 16.15
C SER A 103 26.32 6.90 16.16
N ASP A 104 27.07 5.90 15.68
CA ASP A 104 28.52 5.93 15.53
C ASP A 104 28.98 6.52 14.17
N GLY A 105 28.04 6.97 13.33
CA GLY A 105 28.31 7.56 12.02
C GLY A 105 28.53 6.54 10.90
N THR A 106 28.38 5.24 11.16
CA THR A 106 28.47 4.18 10.16
C THR A 106 27.10 3.85 9.55
N PRO A 107 27.03 3.06 8.47
CA PRO A 107 25.76 2.56 7.97
C PRO A 107 25.07 1.64 8.96
N ASP A 108 23.75 1.82 9.13
CA ASP A 108 22.94 0.95 9.98
C ASP A 108 22.92 -0.48 9.41
N GLN A 109 23.73 -1.35 10.00
CA GLN A 109 23.85 -2.75 9.59
C GLN A 109 22.53 -3.52 9.67
N ARG A 110 21.54 -3.05 10.44
CA ARG A 110 20.20 -3.67 10.49
C ARG A 110 19.46 -3.56 9.15
N GLN A 111 19.89 -2.64 8.28
CA GLN A 111 19.30 -2.42 6.96
C GLN A 111 20.05 -3.15 5.84
N ILE A 112 21.18 -3.80 6.13
CA ILE A 112 21.99 -4.52 5.14
C ILE A 112 22.03 -6.00 5.55
N PRO A 113 21.55 -6.95 4.72
CA PRO A 113 21.07 -6.81 3.33
C PRO A 113 19.56 -6.52 3.19
N ALA A 114 18.85 -6.27 4.30
CA ALA A 114 17.39 -6.31 4.36
C ALA A 114 16.66 -5.22 3.55
N THR A 115 17.25 -4.03 3.45
CA THR A 115 16.77 -2.89 2.65
C THR A 115 17.43 -2.86 1.28
N CYS A 116 18.73 -3.12 1.26
CA CYS A 116 19.54 -3.24 0.05
C CYS A 116 20.77 -4.10 0.38
N ASN A 117 21.35 -4.72 -0.64
CA ASN A 117 22.54 -5.54 -0.54
C ASN A 117 23.62 -4.96 -1.45
N PRO A 118 24.63 -4.25 -0.92
CA PRO A 118 25.72 -3.70 -1.74
C PRO A 118 26.75 -4.78 -2.16
N GLY A 119 26.57 -6.04 -1.73
CA GLY A 119 27.58 -7.08 -1.88
C GLY A 119 28.71 -6.91 -0.88
N THR A 120 29.95 -7.09 -1.33
CA THR A 120 31.13 -6.82 -0.50
C THR A 120 31.33 -5.31 -0.35
N TRP A 121 31.27 -4.81 0.88
CA TRP A 121 31.52 -3.40 1.19
C TRP A 121 32.37 -3.26 2.45
N THR A 122 33.04 -2.13 2.60
CA THR A 122 33.91 -1.85 3.75
C THR A 122 33.20 -0.91 4.71
N ASP A 123 32.99 -1.37 5.94
CA ASP A 123 32.35 -0.56 6.98
C ASP A 123 33.33 0.48 7.54
N SER A 124 33.13 1.76 7.19
CA SER A 124 33.81 2.86 7.85
C SER A 124 33.18 4.22 7.54
N ALA A 125 32.93 5.02 8.59
CA ALA A 125 32.56 6.44 8.52
C ALA A 125 33.60 7.32 7.78
N THR A 126 34.79 6.79 7.49
CA THR A 126 35.88 7.48 6.80
C THR A 126 35.96 7.21 5.29
N PHE A 127 35.13 6.30 4.77
CA PHE A 127 35.25 5.89 3.37
C PHE A 127 34.63 6.90 2.41
N THR A 128 35.28 7.10 1.26
CA THR A 128 34.81 8.01 0.21
C THR A 128 34.58 7.28 -1.12
N TYR A 129 33.54 7.68 -1.85
CA TYR A 129 33.27 7.26 -3.22
C TYR A 129 33.33 8.47 -4.14
N LYS A 130 34.20 8.44 -5.15
CA LYS A 130 34.48 9.60 -6.03
C LYS A 130 34.75 10.90 -5.24
N GLY A 131 35.47 10.79 -4.11
CA GLY A 131 35.79 11.92 -3.23
C GLY A 131 34.66 12.36 -2.28
N LYS A 132 33.48 11.72 -2.32
CA LYS A 132 32.32 12.03 -1.45
C LYS A 132 32.27 11.04 -0.28
N LYS A 133 32.06 11.49 0.95
CA LYS A 133 31.87 10.60 2.11
C LYS A 133 30.64 9.73 1.89
N GLN A 134 30.75 8.41 2.06
CA GLN A 134 29.59 7.51 1.94
C GLN A 134 28.54 7.77 3.02
N CYS A 135 28.96 8.20 4.22
CA CYS A 135 28.11 8.69 5.28
C CYS A 135 28.46 10.15 5.60
N PRO A 136 27.83 11.14 4.94
CA PRO A 136 28.09 12.55 5.24
C PRO A 136 27.66 12.91 6.68
N ASP A 137 28.43 13.79 7.34
CA ASP A 137 28.21 14.16 8.75
C ASP A 137 26.84 14.83 8.95
N THR A 138 26.41 15.62 7.97
CA THR A 138 25.16 16.40 7.95
C THR A 138 23.95 15.63 7.41
N SER A 139 24.16 14.47 6.78
CA SER A 139 23.09 13.63 6.23
C SER A 139 22.66 12.56 7.25
N PRO A 140 21.35 12.32 7.48
CA PRO A 140 20.87 11.23 8.32
C PRO A 140 21.02 9.85 7.66
N VAL A 141 21.45 9.81 6.39
CA VAL A 141 21.59 8.59 5.60
C VAL A 141 23.03 8.37 5.13
N CYS A 142 23.37 7.11 4.91
CA CYS A 142 24.58 6.65 4.24
C CYS A 142 24.25 6.13 2.84
N ALA A 143 25.02 6.52 1.84
CA ALA A 143 24.95 6.04 0.47
C ALA A 143 26.15 5.14 0.15
N ILE A 144 25.94 3.82 0.21
CA ILE A 144 26.98 2.82 -0.08
C ILE A 144 26.93 2.49 -1.58
N PRO A 145 28.02 2.65 -2.34
CA PRO A 145 28.06 2.27 -3.75
C PRO A 145 27.72 0.79 -3.94
N CYS A 146 26.91 0.48 -4.93
CA CYS A 146 26.59 -0.90 -5.30
C CYS A 146 26.48 -1.01 -6.82
N VAL A 147 26.68 -2.22 -7.34
CA VAL A 147 26.55 -2.51 -8.77
C VAL A 147 25.45 -3.57 -8.92
N PRO A 148 24.25 -3.19 -9.39
CA PRO A 148 23.12 -4.12 -9.45
C PRO A 148 23.46 -5.39 -10.24
N SER A 149 23.16 -6.55 -9.65
CA SER A 149 23.36 -7.87 -10.24
C SER A 149 22.33 -8.85 -9.68
N ALA A 150 22.39 -10.12 -10.08
CA ALA A 150 21.52 -11.16 -9.51
C ALA A 150 21.65 -11.31 -7.98
N THR A 151 22.80 -10.94 -7.40
CA THR A 151 23.09 -11.08 -5.97
C THR A 151 23.22 -9.75 -5.23
N VAL A 152 23.44 -8.64 -5.95
CA VAL A 152 23.60 -7.28 -5.39
C VAL A 152 22.34 -6.47 -5.69
N LYS A 153 21.66 -6.00 -4.63
CA LYS A 153 20.40 -5.26 -4.69
C LYS A 153 20.62 -3.81 -4.28
N CYS A 154 20.55 -2.90 -5.22
CA CYS A 154 20.54 -1.45 -4.96
C CYS A 154 19.11 -0.96 -4.76
N ASN A 155 18.93 0.08 -3.94
CA ASN A 155 17.63 0.72 -3.73
C ASN A 155 17.61 2.20 -4.17
N ALA A 156 18.76 2.78 -4.55
CA ALA A 156 18.85 4.14 -5.06
C ALA A 156 19.70 4.25 -6.32
N VAL A 157 19.40 5.25 -7.13
CA VAL A 157 20.15 5.67 -8.32
C VAL A 157 20.42 7.16 -8.24
N GLN A 158 21.65 7.55 -8.55
CA GLN A 158 22.01 8.91 -8.89
C GLN A 158 22.15 9.01 -10.40
N VAL A 159 21.41 9.94 -11.00
CA VAL A 159 21.65 10.35 -12.38
C VAL A 159 22.29 11.72 -12.33
N SER A 160 23.37 11.90 -13.09
CA SER A 160 24.04 13.18 -13.25
C SER A 160 24.19 13.46 -14.74
N ALA A 161 23.96 14.69 -15.15
CA ALA A 161 24.23 15.10 -16.52
C ALA A 161 24.95 16.44 -16.56
N SER A 162 25.81 16.63 -17.55
CA SER A 162 26.48 17.91 -17.78
C SER A 162 26.68 18.20 -19.27
N ARG A 163 26.55 19.47 -19.64
CA ARG A 163 26.77 19.97 -21.01
C ARG A 163 27.25 21.41 -21.01
N ASN A 164 27.87 21.85 -22.11
CA ASN A 164 28.24 23.24 -22.31
C ASN A 164 27.10 24.01 -23.02
N VAL A 165 26.71 25.15 -22.46
CA VAL A 165 25.75 26.07 -23.07
C VAL A 165 26.53 27.11 -23.86
N GLN A 166 26.33 27.15 -25.17
CA GLN A 166 26.93 28.17 -26.04
C GLN A 166 26.25 29.51 -25.82
N PHE A 167 27.03 30.55 -25.54
CA PHE A 167 26.57 31.92 -25.41
C PHE A 167 26.45 32.58 -26.78
N VAL A 168 25.47 33.46 -26.93
CA VAL A 168 25.25 34.21 -28.18
C VAL A 168 26.15 35.44 -28.20
N PHE A 169 26.29 36.14 -27.08
CA PHE A 169 27.06 37.38 -26.98
C PHE A 169 28.38 37.21 -26.22
N GLY A 170 28.49 36.20 -25.37
CA GLY A 170 29.70 35.82 -24.65
C GLY A 170 30.98 35.72 -25.50
N PRO A 171 30.96 35.22 -26.75
CA PRO A 171 32.15 35.24 -27.62
C PRO A 171 32.77 36.63 -27.81
N ALA A 172 31.96 37.71 -27.77
CA ALA A 172 32.45 39.09 -27.91
C ALA A 172 33.37 39.53 -26.74
N ILE A 173 33.31 38.83 -25.61
CA ILE A 173 34.16 39.04 -24.43
C ILE A 173 35.05 37.81 -24.16
N ASN A 174 35.27 36.95 -25.16
CA ASN A 174 36.07 35.73 -25.07
C ASN A 174 35.57 34.69 -24.05
N ILE A 175 34.25 34.63 -23.82
CA ILE A 175 33.58 33.61 -23.01
C ILE A 175 32.54 32.92 -23.90
N PRO A 176 32.93 31.96 -24.77
CA PRO A 176 32.02 31.42 -25.77
C PRO A 176 30.94 30.48 -25.20
N SER A 177 31.17 29.91 -24.02
CA SER A 177 30.24 28.97 -23.40
C SER A 177 30.47 28.85 -21.89
N ALA A 178 29.48 28.32 -21.18
CA ALA A 178 29.63 27.90 -19.78
C ALA A 178 29.11 26.47 -19.55
N PRO A 179 29.76 25.68 -18.67
CA PRO A 179 29.28 24.37 -18.30
C PRO A 179 28.07 24.47 -17.37
N VAL A 180 27.08 23.60 -17.58
CA VAL A 180 26.01 23.33 -16.62
C VAL A 180 26.02 21.85 -16.26
N GLY A 181 25.84 21.56 -14.98
CA GLY A 181 25.69 20.21 -14.47
C GLY A 181 24.62 20.18 -13.40
N VAL A 182 23.91 19.06 -13.33
CA VAL A 182 22.95 18.77 -12.27
C VAL A 182 23.02 17.29 -11.91
N SER A 183 22.68 16.98 -10.67
CA SER A 183 22.57 15.61 -10.20
C SER A 183 21.33 15.40 -9.35
N THR A 184 20.64 14.28 -9.56
CA THR A 184 19.46 13.89 -8.78
C THR A 184 19.62 12.46 -8.30
N VAL A 185 19.34 12.26 -7.02
CA VAL A 185 19.22 10.93 -6.42
C VAL A 185 17.75 10.59 -6.29
N SER A 186 17.35 9.43 -6.79
CA SER A 186 16.04 8.84 -6.56
C SER A 186 16.21 7.47 -5.94
N CYS A 187 15.31 7.13 -5.02
CA CYS A 187 15.39 5.88 -4.30
C CYS A 187 14.00 5.26 -4.13
N ARG A 188 13.95 3.93 -4.13
CA ARG A 188 12.76 3.12 -3.90
C ARG A 188 12.83 2.44 -2.53
N GLY A 189 11.72 2.50 -1.80
CA GLY A 189 11.62 1.95 -0.45
C GLY A 189 12.13 2.93 0.61
N THR A 190 12.86 2.42 1.61
CA THR A 190 13.14 3.16 2.85
C THR A 190 14.20 4.25 2.69
N CYS A 191 15.17 4.03 1.79
CA CYS A 191 16.16 5.00 1.34
C CYS A 191 16.88 5.72 2.48
N GLY A 192 17.39 4.93 3.40
CA GLY A 192 18.09 5.40 4.57
C GLY A 192 17.31 6.22 5.57
N GLY A 193 15.98 6.33 5.43
CA GLY A 193 15.18 6.35 6.65
C GLY A 193 15.49 5.07 7.44
N GLU A 194 15.48 5.11 8.78
CA GLU A 194 15.15 3.91 9.56
C GLU A 194 14.03 3.20 8.82
N ALA A 195 14.15 1.89 8.55
CA ALA A 195 13.21 1.12 7.73
C ALA A 195 11.82 1.70 7.93
N ALA A 196 11.30 2.42 6.91
CA ALA A 196 10.42 3.57 7.13
C ALA A 196 9.58 3.30 8.36
N PRO A 197 9.69 4.09 9.46
CA PRO A 197 8.75 3.98 10.56
C PRO A 197 7.40 4.39 9.98
N ASN A 198 6.82 3.46 9.26
CA ASN A 198 5.42 3.24 9.11
C ASN A 198 5.17 2.14 10.13
N PRO A 199 5.26 2.40 11.47
CA PRO A 199 4.66 1.45 12.37
C PRO A 199 3.23 1.24 11.88
N MET A 200 2.85 -0.01 11.71
CA MET A 200 1.53 -0.36 11.21
C MET A 200 0.88 -1.32 12.17
N ASN A 201 -0.41 -1.14 12.35
CA ASN A 201 -1.29 -2.15 12.89
C ASN A 201 -2.12 -2.65 11.71
N VAL A 202 -1.80 -3.85 11.25
CA VAL A 202 -2.45 -4.48 10.09
C VAL A 202 -3.41 -5.55 10.58
N VAL A 203 -4.70 -5.38 10.32
CA VAL A 203 -5.69 -6.46 10.47
C VAL A 203 -5.94 -7.06 9.09
N VAL A 204 -5.72 -8.36 8.96
CA VAL A 204 -6.13 -9.11 7.76
C VAL A 204 -7.44 -9.83 8.04
N MET A 205 -8.47 -9.52 7.25
CA MET A 205 -9.75 -10.22 7.22
C MET A 205 -9.77 -11.12 6.00
N ALA A 206 -9.53 -12.41 6.20
CA ALA A 206 -9.40 -13.39 5.13
C ALA A 206 -10.75 -14.05 4.81
N ASP A 207 -11.08 -14.24 3.52
CA ASP A 207 -12.28 -14.95 3.16
C ASP A 207 -12.12 -16.45 3.37
N ARG A 208 -13.07 -17.00 4.11
CA ARG A 208 -13.20 -18.44 4.32
C ARG A 208 -14.63 -18.91 4.12
N THR A 209 -15.46 -18.07 3.54
CA THR A 209 -16.84 -18.39 3.25
C THR A 209 -16.89 -19.40 2.11
N GLY A 210 -18.09 -19.88 1.86
CA GLY A 210 -18.31 -20.92 0.89
C GLY A 210 -17.95 -20.57 -0.56
N SER A 211 -17.86 -19.30 -0.91
CA SER A 211 -17.44 -18.90 -2.26
C SER A 211 -16.00 -19.35 -2.56
N MET A 212 -15.12 -19.36 -1.55
CA MET A 212 -13.70 -19.72 -1.65
C MET A 212 -13.41 -21.21 -1.94
N LEU A 213 -14.46 -22.03 -2.11
CA LEU A 213 -14.30 -23.45 -2.42
C LEU A 213 -14.33 -23.64 -3.94
N ASP A 214 -13.20 -24.09 -4.50
CA ASP A 214 -13.09 -24.42 -5.92
C ASP A 214 -13.69 -25.82 -6.17
N TRP A 215 -14.95 -25.83 -6.58
CA TRP A 215 -15.67 -27.08 -6.86
C TRP A 215 -15.34 -27.69 -8.24
N SER A 216 -14.52 -27.01 -9.05
CA SER A 216 -14.25 -27.35 -10.45
C SER A 216 -12.92 -28.08 -10.67
N GLY A 217 -11.99 -28.01 -9.72
CA GLY A 217 -10.70 -28.69 -9.72
C GLY A 217 -10.61 -29.74 -8.60
N GLY A 218 -9.87 -30.83 -8.81
CA GLY A 218 -9.73 -31.94 -7.85
C GLY A 218 -9.14 -31.59 -6.47
N ASP A 219 -8.83 -30.32 -6.20
CA ASP A 219 -8.43 -29.79 -4.90
C ASP A 219 -9.38 -28.65 -4.49
N VAL A 220 -10.41 -29.00 -3.72
CA VAL A 220 -11.47 -28.09 -3.21
C VAL A 220 -10.91 -26.93 -2.37
N LEU A 221 -9.64 -27.02 -1.97
CA LEU A 221 -8.95 -26.05 -1.12
C LEU A 221 -7.85 -25.27 -1.84
N SER A 222 -7.80 -25.32 -3.19
CA SER A 222 -6.78 -24.64 -4.01
C SER A 222 -6.75 -23.13 -3.75
N ASN A 223 -7.90 -22.45 -3.85
CA ASN A 223 -8.04 -21.02 -3.58
C ASN A 223 -7.68 -20.67 -2.13
N MET A 224 -8.09 -21.51 -1.19
CA MET A 224 -7.74 -21.35 0.22
C MET A 224 -6.23 -21.48 0.45
N LYS A 225 -5.58 -22.44 -0.22
CA LYS A 225 -4.11 -22.60 -0.18
C LYS A 225 -3.43 -21.35 -0.72
N SER A 226 -3.91 -20.85 -1.85
CA SER A 226 -3.44 -19.61 -2.46
C SER A 226 -3.59 -18.39 -1.55
N LEU A 227 -4.71 -18.26 -0.84
CA LEU A 227 -4.89 -17.22 0.17
C LEU A 227 -3.87 -17.35 1.32
N ARG A 228 -3.67 -18.57 1.84
CA ARG A 228 -2.66 -18.84 2.88
C ARG A 228 -1.26 -18.46 2.44
N ASP A 229 -0.89 -18.86 1.23
CA ASP A 229 0.41 -18.54 0.64
C ASP A 229 0.51 -17.02 0.45
N GLY A 230 -0.56 -16.36 0.00
CA GLY A 230 -0.62 -14.92 -0.19
C GLY A 230 -0.37 -14.11 1.09
N ILE A 231 -1.11 -14.45 2.15
CA ILE A 231 -0.92 -13.83 3.47
C ILE A 231 0.49 -14.15 4.01
N SER A 232 0.98 -15.38 3.84
CA SER A 232 2.34 -15.74 4.30
C SER A 232 3.42 -14.94 3.57
N SER A 233 3.29 -14.73 2.25
CA SER A 233 4.20 -13.90 1.45
C SER A 233 4.15 -12.43 1.85
N MET A 234 2.99 -11.91 2.23
CA MET A 234 2.87 -10.58 2.81
C MET A 234 3.81 -10.40 4.01
N LEU A 235 3.82 -11.38 4.92
CA LEU A 235 4.61 -11.30 6.15
C LEU A 235 6.12 -11.23 5.87
N THR A 236 6.61 -11.83 4.78
CA THR A 236 8.06 -11.87 4.45
C THR A 236 8.61 -10.51 4.01
N VAL A 237 7.76 -9.62 3.50
CA VAL A 237 8.15 -8.26 3.11
C VAL A 237 7.94 -7.23 4.22
N MET A 238 7.26 -7.61 5.30
CA MET A 238 6.98 -6.75 6.45
C MET A 238 8.14 -6.68 7.44
N ASP A 239 8.23 -5.56 8.18
CA ASP A 239 9.20 -5.37 9.27
C ASP A 239 8.54 -5.58 10.63
N GLN A 240 8.75 -6.76 11.21
CA GLN A 240 8.12 -7.17 12.46
C GLN A 240 8.49 -6.28 13.65
N ARG A 241 9.55 -5.48 13.57
CA ARG A 241 9.93 -4.57 14.67
C ARG A 241 8.90 -3.46 14.90
N VAL A 242 8.21 -3.02 13.84
CA VAL A 242 7.31 -1.86 13.89
C VAL A 242 5.92 -2.14 13.29
N GLN A 243 5.78 -3.23 12.53
CA GLN A 243 4.55 -3.65 11.87
C GLN A 243 3.97 -4.86 12.59
N TYR A 244 2.75 -4.71 13.10
CA TYR A 244 2.08 -5.68 13.95
C TYR A 244 0.89 -6.21 13.17
N VAL A 245 0.74 -7.53 13.15
CA VAL A 245 -0.32 -8.19 12.37
C VAL A 245 -1.28 -8.89 13.32
N ALA A 246 -2.57 -8.63 13.12
CA ALA A 246 -3.67 -9.38 13.70
C ALA A 246 -4.46 -10.04 12.56
N MET A 247 -5.17 -11.12 12.89
CA MET A 247 -5.88 -11.90 11.89
C MET A 247 -7.31 -12.18 12.33
N GLY A 248 -8.23 -11.87 11.42
CA GLY A 248 -9.62 -12.22 11.48
C GLY A 248 -10.01 -13.10 10.29
N ALA A 249 -11.25 -13.55 10.33
CA ALA A 249 -11.86 -14.26 9.23
C ALA A 249 -13.18 -13.59 8.87
N ILE A 250 -13.49 -13.60 7.59
CA ILE A 250 -14.82 -13.28 7.10
C ILE A 250 -15.72 -14.46 7.50
N HIS A 251 -16.83 -14.13 8.16
CA HIS A 251 -17.56 -14.95 9.13
C HIS A 251 -16.85 -15.12 10.50
N LYS A 252 -17.56 -14.85 11.62
CA LYS A 252 -17.00 -14.96 12.98
C LYS A 252 -16.42 -16.33 13.31
N SER A 253 -15.35 -16.32 14.10
CA SER A 253 -14.59 -17.48 14.58
C SER A 253 -14.76 -17.69 16.08
N LYS A 254 -14.54 -18.92 16.53
CA LYS A 254 -14.26 -19.22 17.95
C LYS A 254 -12.76 -19.43 18.13
N SER A 255 -12.22 -18.96 19.25
CA SER A 255 -10.83 -19.23 19.61
C SER A 255 -10.77 -20.54 20.39
N THR A 256 -9.98 -21.51 19.91
CA THR A 256 -9.61 -22.72 20.67
C THR A 256 -8.10 -22.79 20.83
N ALA A 257 -7.64 -23.57 21.82
CA ALA A 257 -6.21 -23.71 22.09
C ALA A 257 -5.40 -24.26 20.89
N SER A 258 -6.03 -25.06 20.01
CA SER A 258 -5.39 -25.65 18.83
C SER A 258 -5.68 -24.89 17.52
N ASN A 259 -6.71 -24.05 17.48
CA ASN A 259 -7.06 -23.24 16.32
C ASN A 259 -7.67 -21.90 16.77
N PRO A 260 -6.87 -20.82 16.84
CA PRO A 260 -7.35 -19.52 17.29
C PRO A 260 -8.42 -18.90 16.37
N ILE A 261 -8.50 -19.30 15.08
CA ILE A 261 -9.55 -18.86 14.15
C ILE A 261 -10.57 -19.96 13.85
N ALA A 262 -10.77 -20.93 14.75
CA ALA A 262 -11.61 -22.07 14.45
C ALA A 262 -12.99 -21.66 13.92
N PRO A 263 -13.45 -22.26 12.81
CA PRO A 263 -14.81 -22.04 12.34
C PRO A 263 -15.80 -22.52 13.40
N LEU A 264 -16.96 -21.88 13.43
CA LEU A 264 -18.09 -22.37 14.22
C LEU A 264 -18.54 -23.72 13.62
N THR A 265 -18.83 -24.69 14.48
CA THR A 265 -19.32 -26.02 14.10
C THR A 265 -20.84 -26.09 14.17
N THR A 266 -21.44 -27.09 13.54
CA THR A 266 -22.90 -27.33 13.58
C THR A 266 -23.47 -27.53 14.99
N SER A 267 -22.60 -27.87 15.95
CA SER A 267 -22.92 -27.99 17.38
C SER A 267 -22.91 -26.65 18.13
N ASP A 268 -22.29 -25.61 17.59
CA ASP A 268 -22.22 -24.30 18.25
C ASP A 268 -23.55 -23.55 18.04
N ASN A 269 -23.96 -22.80 19.07
CA ASN A 269 -25.03 -21.83 18.89
C ASN A 269 -24.48 -20.68 18.05
N PHE A 270 -24.90 -20.59 16.78
CA PHE A 270 -24.48 -19.50 15.89
C PHE A 270 -24.96 -18.13 16.35
N PHE A 271 -26.05 -18.09 17.13
CA PHE A 271 -26.62 -16.87 17.69
C PHE A 271 -26.65 -16.95 19.22
N THR A 272 -26.52 -15.79 19.86
CA THR A 272 -26.81 -15.68 21.29
C THR A 272 -28.33 -15.70 21.52
N SER A 273 -28.82 -16.47 22.49
CA SER A 273 -30.24 -16.47 22.88
C SER A 273 -30.46 -15.45 24.00
N LEU A 274 -31.49 -14.60 23.87
CA LEU A 274 -31.99 -13.82 25.00
C LEU A 274 -32.95 -14.67 25.83
N SER A 275 -32.78 -14.62 27.14
CA SER A 275 -33.62 -15.27 28.14
C SER A 275 -35.01 -14.64 28.34
N ASN A 276 -35.43 -13.70 27.50
CA ASN A 276 -36.76 -13.08 27.63
C ASN A 276 -37.82 -13.83 26.83
N LYS A 277 -38.33 -14.89 27.47
CA LYS A 277 -39.60 -15.54 27.17
C LYS A 277 -40.75 -14.54 27.40
N SER A 278 -40.95 -13.59 26.48
CA SER A 278 -42.20 -12.83 26.46
C SER A 278 -43.22 -13.65 25.69
N SER A 279 -44.14 -14.26 26.44
CA SER A 279 -45.37 -14.87 25.94
C SER A 279 -46.23 -13.80 25.28
N SER A 280 -45.96 -13.48 24.02
CA SER A 280 -46.81 -12.62 23.20
C SER A 280 -47.44 -13.43 22.06
N THR A 281 -48.73 -13.71 22.26
CA THR A 281 -49.66 -14.50 21.44
C THR A 281 -50.23 -13.69 20.26
N THR A 282 -49.39 -12.99 19.50
CA THR A 282 -49.79 -12.46 18.19
C THR A 282 -48.85 -12.95 17.09
N PRO A 283 -49.33 -13.77 16.14
CA PRO A 283 -48.53 -14.20 14.99
C PRO A 283 -48.59 -13.11 13.92
N ALA A 284 -47.55 -12.29 13.80
CA ALA A 284 -47.24 -11.65 12.53
C ALA A 284 -46.41 -12.66 11.73
N SER A 285 -47.12 -13.50 10.95
CA SER A 285 -46.51 -14.34 9.94
C SER A 285 -46.26 -13.50 8.69
N THR A 286 -45.01 -13.11 8.45
CA THR A 286 -44.50 -13.13 7.09
C THR A 286 -43.82 -14.48 6.94
N GLN A 287 -44.57 -15.42 6.37
CA GLN A 287 -44.04 -16.64 5.80
C GLN A 287 -42.98 -16.25 4.77
N ASP A 288 -41.71 -16.55 5.05
CA ASP A 288 -40.79 -16.88 3.98
C ASP A 288 -40.90 -18.39 3.77
N THR A 289 -41.93 -18.79 3.02
CA THR A 289 -42.07 -20.16 2.50
C THR A 289 -41.35 -20.29 1.17
N GLY A 290 -40.19 -19.63 1.02
CA GLY A 290 -39.20 -20.04 0.06
C GLY A 290 -38.64 -21.39 0.49
N THR A 291 -39.08 -22.46 -0.17
CA THR A 291 -38.32 -23.71 -0.18
C THR A 291 -36.93 -23.38 -0.71
N VAL A 292 -35.95 -23.17 0.17
CA VAL A 292 -34.55 -23.02 -0.22
C VAL A 292 -34.08 -24.40 -0.68
N ASN A 293 -34.29 -24.69 -1.96
CA ASN A 293 -34.08 -25.98 -2.63
C ASN A 293 -32.62 -26.50 -2.65
N GLY A 294 -31.75 -26.00 -1.76
CA GLY A 294 -30.39 -26.53 -1.55
C GLY A 294 -30.15 -26.97 -0.11
N CYS A 295 -30.73 -26.27 0.88
CA CYS A 295 -30.54 -26.56 2.30
C CYS A 295 -31.49 -27.68 2.72
N ASN A 296 -31.08 -28.93 2.53
CA ASN A 296 -31.75 -30.07 3.15
C ASN A 296 -31.60 -29.94 4.68
N ALA A 297 -32.54 -29.23 5.30
CA ALA A 297 -32.82 -29.39 6.71
C ALA A 297 -33.02 -30.90 6.92
N ALA A 298 -32.10 -31.50 7.67
CA ALA A 298 -32.28 -32.85 8.17
C ALA A 298 -33.72 -32.93 8.71
N THR A 299 -34.40 -33.98 8.31
CA THR A 299 -35.75 -34.40 8.70
C THR A 299 -35.91 -34.48 10.22
N ASN A 300 -35.88 -33.33 10.90
CA ASN A 300 -36.40 -33.13 12.24
C ASN A 300 -37.71 -32.36 12.10
N ALA A 301 -38.64 -32.95 11.34
CA ALA A 301 -40.04 -32.57 11.27
C ALA A 301 -40.81 -32.91 12.56
N GLY A 302 -40.17 -32.81 13.72
CA GLY A 302 -40.66 -33.41 14.96
C GLY A 302 -40.22 -32.67 16.21
N THR A 303 -40.38 -31.35 16.25
CA THR A 303 -40.75 -30.56 17.45
C THR A 303 -40.70 -29.08 17.08
N GLY A 304 -41.89 -28.48 16.93
CA GLY A 304 -42.06 -27.09 16.50
C GLY A 304 -41.64 -26.04 17.53
N ASN A 305 -40.35 -25.93 17.82
CA ASN A 305 -39.82 -24.75 18.49
C ASN A 305 -39.55 -23.67 17.44
N LYS A 306 -40.59 -22.88 17.14
CA LYS A 306 -40.44 -21.62 16.40
C LYS A 306 -39.84 -20.59 17.34
N TYR A 307 -38.54 -20.34 17.24
CA TYR A 307 -37.87 -19.27 17.99
C TYR A 307 -38.28 -17.92 17.39
N LYS A 308 -38.86 -17.04 18.21
CA LYS A 308 -39.54 -15.83 17.73
C LYS A 308 -38.66 -14.58 17.69
N TYR A 309 -37.48 -14.57 18.32
CA TYR A 309 -36.53 -13.47 18.30
C TYR A 309 -35.12 -14.03 18.60
N HIS A 310 -34.21 -13.97 17.64
CA HIS A 310 -32.78 -14.20 17.89
C HIS A 310 -32.12 -12.85 18.21
N ASN A 311 -31.08 -12.82 19.02
CA ASN A 311 -30.17 -11.68 19.01
C ASN A 311 -29.23 -11.85 17.81
N ASP A 312 -29.12 -10.82 16.99
CA ASP A 312 -28.29 -10.78 15.77
C ASP A 312 -26.82 -10.56 16.04
N VAL A 313 -26.37 -11.03 17.20
CA VAL A 313 -24.96 -11.12 17.51
C VAL A 313 -24.58 -12.55 17.20
N LEU A 314 -23.86 -12.72 16.07
CA LEU A 314 -23.19 -13.96 15.76
C LEU A 314 -22.28 -14.31 16.94
N THR A 315 -22.33 -15.55 17.39
CA THR A 315 -21.43 -16.05 18.42
C THR A 315 -19.99 -16.07 17.88
N GLY A 316 -19.02 -15.77 18.74
CA GLY A 316 -17.61 -15.72 18.37
C GLY A 316 -17.10 -14.29 18.20
N THR A 317 -15.97 -14.15 17.51
CA THR A 317 -15.29 -12.87 17.28
C THR A 317 -14.84 -12.75 15.83
N TRP A 318 -14.79 -11.51 15.33
CA TRP A 318 -14.29 -11.18 13.98
C TRP A 318 -12.75 -11.27 13.92
N VAL A 319 -12.04 -10.89 14.99
CA VAL A 319 -10.57 -10.89 15.07
C VAL A 319 -10.13 -11.65 16.33
N PRO A 320 -9.98 -12.99 16.26
CA PRO A 320 -9.57 -13.78 17.41
C PRO A 320 -8.04 -13.85 17.60
N VAL A 321 -7.25 -13.54 16.56
CA VAL A 321 -5.79 -13.54 16.64
C VAL A 321 -5.32 -12.13 16.97
N ASN A 322 -4.78 -11.98 18.17
CA ASN A 322 -4.26 -10.70 18.63
C ASN A 322 -3.10 -10.20 17.77
N PHE A 323 -2.79 -8.90 17.89
CA PHE A 323 -1.61 -8.33 17.26
C PHE A 323 -0.35 -9.05 17.72
N THR A 324 0.50 -9.43 16.76
CA THR A 324 1.81 -10.01 17.00
C THR A 324 2.85 -9.40 16.09
N ASN A 325 4.05 -9.29 16.62
CA ASN A 325 5.30 -8.95 15.92
C ASN A 325 6.22 -10.16 15.79
N SER A 326 5.75 -11.35 16.16
CA SER A 326 6.54 -12.58 16.15
C SER A 326 6.09 -13.49 15.01
N TYR A 327 6.30 -13.05 13.78
CA TYR A 327 5.84 -13.76 12.59
C TYR A 327 6.95 -14.09 11.59
N LEU A 328 8.18 -13.60 11.78
CA LEU A 328 9.37 -13.99 11.04
C LEU A 328 10.39 -14.67 11.95
N ASN A 329 11.15 -15.61 11.39
CA ASN A 329 12.27 -16.21 12.11
C ASN A 329 13.43 -15.21 12.21
N THR A 330 14.00 -15.13 13.40
CA THR A 330 15.25 -14.41 13.66
C THR A 330 16.25 -15.36 14.29
N ASN A 331 17.53 -15.17 13.98
CA ASN A 331 18.62 -15.90 14.63
C ASN A 331 18.90 -15.30 16.04
N ALA A 332 19.90 -15.86 16.74
CA ALA A 332 20.28 -15.40 18.08
C ALA A 332 20.78 -13.94 18.12
N SER A 333 21.25 -13.38 17.00
CA SER A 333 21.65 -11.98 16.90
C SER A 333 20.48 -11.04 16.55
N GLY A 334 19.25 -11.56 16.42
CA GLY A 334 18.07 -10.79 16.05
C GLY A 334 17.96 -10.49 14.56
N ALA A 335 18.85 -11.01 13.72
CA ALA A 335 18.78 -10.86 12.27
C ALA A 335 17.75 -11.84 11.66
N TYR A 336 17.07 -11.40 10.60
CA TYR A 336 16.09 -12.24 9.89
C TYR A 336 16.76 -13.47 9.24
N VAL A 337 16.11 -14.62 9.35
CA VAL A 337 16.52 -15.85 8.68
C VAL A 337 15.97 -15.85 7.25
N LEU A 338 16.85 -16.06 6.27
CA LEU A 338 16.50 -16.09 4.85
C LEU A 338 16.42 -17.52 4.31
N ASP A 339 15.57 -17.74 3.32
CA ASP A 339 15.52 -18.98 2.54
C ASP A 339 16.56 -19.02 1.41
N GLY A 340 16.58 -20.10 0.63
CA GLY A 340 17.50 -20.27 -0.51
C GLY A 340 17.32 -19.26 -1.64
N SER A 341 16.21 -18.50 -1.66
CA SER A 341 15.95 -17.41 -2.59
C SER A 341 16.31 -16.02 -2.03
N GLY A 342 16.75 -15.96 -0.78
CA GLY A 342 17.04 -14.72 -0.06
C GLY A 342 15.79 -14.01 0.48
N SER A 343 14.64 -14.68 0.55
CA SER A 343 13.41 -14.18 1.15
C SER A 343 13.36 -14.46 2.65
N ARG A 344 12.70 -13.62 3.45
CA ARG A 344 12.58 -13.84 4.90
C ARG A 344 11.67 -15.04 5.16
N THR A 345 12.03 -15.86 6.15
CA THR A 345 11.26 -17.05 6.50
C THR A 345 10.22 -16.76 7.57
N VAL A 346 8.99 -17.23 7.35
CA VAL A 346 7.87 -17.10 8.29
C VAL A 346 8.08 -18.02 9.49
N LYS A 347 7.78 -17.52 10.68
CA LYS A 347 7.88 -18.27 11.93
C LYS A 347 6.70 -19.22 12.08
N THR A 348 6.99 -20.52 12.11
CA THR A 348 5.98 -21.57 12.28
C THR A 348 5.60 -21.73 13.75
N GLY A 349 4.41 -22.28 14.01
CA GLY A 349 3.92 -22.57 15.37
C GLY A 349 3.43 -21.35 16.16
N THR A 350 3.42 -20.15 15.56
CA THR A 350 2.80 -18.96 16.16
C THR A 350 1.28 -19.03 16.05
N SER A 351 0.54 -18.35 16.93
CA SER A 351 -0.93 -18.27 16.81
C SER A 351 -1.37 -17.72 15.46
N LEU A 352 -0.63 -16.74 14.92
CA LEU A 352 -0.86 -16.18 13.58
C LEU A 352 -0.65 -17.23 12.48
N GLN A 353 0.51 -17.89 12.42
CA GLN A 353 0.78 -18.86 11.35
C GLN A 353 -0.11 -20.09 11.45
N THR A 354 -0.37 -20.57 12.67
CA THR A 354 -1.33 -21.65 12.91
C THR A 354 -2.72 -21.26 12.42
N SER A 355 -3.12 -20.00 12.63
CA SER A 355 -4.41 -19.49 12.13
C SER A 355 -4.44 -19.41 10.62
N ILE A 356 -3.41 -18.86 9.96
CA ILE A 356 -3.28 -18.87 8.50
C ILE A 356 -3.43 -20.30 7.97
N ASN A 357 -2.67 -21.25 8.53
CA ASN A 357 -2.73 -22.65 8.12
C ASN A 357 -4.10 -23.29 8.36
N ASN A 358 -4.81 -22.85 9.41
CA ASN A 358 -6.12 -23.37 9.83
C ASN A 358 -7.31 -22.51 9.35
N LEU A 359 -7.15 -21.76 8.26
CA LEU A 359 -8.25 -21.13 7.53
C LEU A 359 -9.32 -22.07 6.92
N PRO A 360 -9.13 -23.39 6.67
CA PRO A 360 -10.16 -24.17 5.99
C PRO A 360 -11.46 -24.33 6.81
N TYR A 361 -12.56 -24.29 6.08
CA TYR A 361 -13.94 -24.24 6.56
C TYR A 361 -14.47 -25.60 7.04
N ALA A 362 -15.21 -25.63 8.16
CA ALA A 362 -15.66 -26.85 8.83
C ALA A 362 -17.16 -27.21 8.62
N VAL A 363 -17.85 -26.63 7.63
CA VAL A 363 -19.31 -26.80 7.51
C VAL A 363 -19.83 -27.20 6.13
N ALA A 364 -19.00 -27.78 5.27
CA ALA A 364 -19.48 -28.42 4.05
C ALA A 364 -20.16 -29.77 4.38
N ASN A 365 -21.46 -29.75 4.69
CA ASN A 365 -22.25 -30.98 4.65
C ASN A 365 -22.58 -31.29 3.19
N TRP A 366 -21.89 -32.28 2.66
CA TRP A 366 -22.06 -32.77 1.29
C TRP A 366 -23.40 -33.49 1.14
N ASN A 367 -24.27 -33.00 0.25
CA ASN A 367 -25.35 -33.82 -0.30
C ASN A 367 -24.97 -34.25 -1.73
N THR A 368 -24.54 -35.51 -1.88
CA THR A 368 -24.13 -36.16 -3.15
C THR A 368 -25.20 -36.11 -4.23
N THR A 369 -26.47 -35.84 -3.89
CA THR A 369 -27.60 -36.19 -4.74
C THR A 369 -28.03 -35.08 -5.70
N SER A 370 -27.71 -33.82 -5.42
CA SER A 370 -28.25 -32.66 -6.16
C SER A 370 -27.22 -31.78 -6.85
N GLY A 371 -25.92 -32.08 -6.76
CA GLY A 371 -24.84 -31.26 -7.35
C GLY A 371 -24.87 -29.78 -6.91
N THR A 372 -25.58 -29.49 -5.83
CA THR A 372 -25.85 -28.15 -5.30
C THR A 372 -25.44 -28.15 -3.83
N SER A 373 -24.37 -27.42 -3.53
CA SER A 373 -23.92 -27.21 -2.15
C SER A 373 -24.52 -25.91 -1.65
N SER A 374 -25.31 -25.98 -0.58
CA SER A 374 -25.81 -24.81 0.14
C SER A 374 -25.12 -24.72 1.50
N TYR A 375 -24.58 -23.54 1.82
CA TYR A 375 -24.00 -23.24 3.13
C TYR A 375 -25.13 -22.96 4.10
N CYS A 376 -25.51 -23.95 4.88
CA CYS A 376 -26.64 -23.84 5.79
C CYS A 376 -26.14 -23.82 7.22
N THR A 377 -26.62 -22.87 8.01
CA THR A 377 -26.63 -23.03 9.46
C THR A 377 -27.42 -24.28 9.85
N LYS A 378 -27.32 -24.69 11.12
CA LYS A 378 -28.26 -25.65 11.74
C LYS A 378 -29.73 -25.26 11.52
N ASP A 379 -29.98 -23.97 11.27
CA ASP A 379 -31.30 -23.39 11.06
C ASP A 379 -31.70 -23.26 9.58
N GLY A 380 -30.85 -23.67 8.62
CA GLY A 380 -31.19 -23.78 7.19
C GLY A 380 -30.99 -22.53 6.33
N TYR A 381 -30.29 -21.49 6.83
CA TYR A 381 -30.11 -20.23 6.11
C TYR A 381 -28.83 -20.18 5.29
N ASP A 382 -28.92 -19.68 4.05
CA ASP A 382 -27.78 -19.25 3.24
C ASP A 382 -27.13 -18.04 3.90
N MET A 383 -25.86 -18.18 4.30
CA MET A 383 -25.21 -17.20 5.15
C MET A 383 -24.65 -16.01 4.36
N GLY A 384 -24.32 -16.15 3.08
CA GLY A 384 -23.60 -15.08 2.36
C GLY A 384 -22.18 -14.81 2.92
N THR A 385 -21.56 -13.71 2.47
CA THR A 385 -20.13 -13.43 2.71
C THR A 385 -19.87 -12.48 3.89
N HIS A 386 -20.82 -11.70 4.40
CA HIS A 386 -20.64 -10.81 5.59
C HIS A 386 -19.53 -9.75 5.52
N LEU A 387 -19.25 -9.19 4.33
CA LEU A 387 -18.16 -8.24 4.15
C LEU A 387 -18.29 -6.96 5.00
N ALA A 388 -19.50 -6.42 5.17
CA ALA A 388 -19.75 -5.24 5.98
C ALA A 388 -19.52 -5.52 7.47
N SER A 389 -20.04 -6.64 7.96
CA SER A 389 -19.87 -7.03 9.37
C SER A 389 -18.41 -7.34 9.71
N ALA A 390 -17.69 -8.02 8.81
CA ALA A 390 -16.27 -8.31 8.96
C ALA A 390 -15.42 -7.03 8.96
N LEU A 391 -15.66 -6.12 8.01
CA LEU A 391 -14.98 -4.82 7.94
C LEU A 391 -15.22 -4.00 9.22
N LYS A 392 -16.46 -3.96 9.71
CA LYS A 392 -16.82 -3.28 10.96
C LYS A 392 -16.07 -3.86 12.16
N GLY A 393 -16.07 -5.19 12.31
CA GLY A 393 -15.37 -5.87 13.39
C GLY A 393 -13.86 -5.63 13.38
N GLY A 394 -13.24 -5.69 12.19
CA GLY A 394 -11.82 -5.37 12.03
C GLY A 394 -11.49 -3.90 12.36
N ALA A 395 -12.35 -2.97 11.94
CA ALA A 395 -12.20 -1.55 12.23
C ALA A 395 -12.34 -1.26 13.73
N GLN A 396 -13.34 -1.83 14.39
CA GLN A 396 -13.54 -1.73 15.83
C GLN A 396 -12.34 -2.26 16.63
N TYR A 397 -11.74 -3.35 16.16
CA TYR A 397 -10.53 -3.91 16.73
C TYR A 397 -9.33 -2.98 16.56
N LEU A 398 -9.11 -2.41 15.37
CA LEU A 398 -8.05 -1.42 15.12
C LEU A 398 -8.18 -0.15 15.97
N LEU A 399 -9.42 0.26 16.28
CA LEU A 399 -9.70 1.42 17.11
C LEU A 399 -9.61 1.14 18.62
N ASN A 400 -9.38 -0.12 19.02
CA ASN A 400 -9.43 -0.53 20.43
C ASN A 400 -10.74 -0.07 21.10
N SER A 401 -11.87 -0.28 20.41
CA SER A 401 -13.18 0.12 20.94
C SER A 401 -13.48 -0.57 22.28
N SER A 402 -14.36 0.02 23.09
CA SER A 402 -14.67 -0.44 24.46
C SER A 402 -15.08 -1.91 24.58
N ASN A 403 -15.46 -2.55 23.47
CA ASN A 403 -15.95 -3.93 23.42
C ASN A 403 -14.97 -4.91 22.75
N LEU A 404 -13.85 -4.43 22.19
CA LEU A 404 -12.80 -5.23 21.55
C LEU A 404 -11.42 -4.66 21.90
N THR A 405 -10.69 -5.35 22.77
CA THR A 405 -9.33 -4.95 23.13
C THR A 405 -8.32 -5.49 22.12
N ASN A 406 -7.48 -4.61 21.57
CA ASN A 406 -6.50 -4.97 20.55
C ASN A 406 -5.21 -5.62 21.11
N ASN A 407 -5.12 -5.73 22.44
CA ASN A 407 -4.13 -6.50 23.21
C ASN A 407 -2.65 -6.24 22.82
N ILE A 408 -2.33 -5.05 22.29
CA ILE A 408 -0.92 -4.64 22.08
C ILE A 408 -0.29 -4.37 23.45
N SER A 409 0.86 -4.98 23.74
CA SER A 409 1.49 -4.85 25.06
C SER A 409 1.97 -3.42 25.32
N ALA A 410 1.98 -2.99 26.58
CA ALA A 410 2.48 -1.67 26.96
C ALA A 410 3.97 -1.48 26.59
N ALA A 411 4.75 -2.56 26.59
CA ALA A 411 6.16 -2.54 26.17
C ALA A 411 6.30 -2.31 24.65
N ASP A 412 5.44 -2.94 23.85
CA ASP A 412 5.42 -2.75 22.40
C ASP A 412 4.93 -1.35 22.01
N LEU A 413 3.96 -0.80 22.77
CA LEU A 413 3.54 0.59 22.63
C LEU A 413 4.69 1.54 22.99
N ALA A 414 5.37 1.35 24.12
CA ALA A 414 6.50 2.18 24.53
C ALA A 414 7.67 2.17 23.52
N ALA A 415 7.96 1.01 22.91
CA ALA A 415 8.98 0.90 21.87
C ALA A 415 8.63 1.70 20.60
N ARG A 416 7.34 1.84 20.29
CA ARG A 416 6.83 2.61 19.14
C ARG A 416 6.66 4.08 19.47
N ASP A 417 6.23 4.40 20.69
CA ASP A 417 6.11 5.76 21.20
C ASP A 417 7.48 6.45 21.27
N ALA A 418 8.54 5.69 21.56
CA ALA A 418 9.92 6.17 21.48
C ALA A 418 10.34 6.64 20.07
N LEU A 419 9.67 6.18 19.01
CA LEU A 419 9.88 6.64 17.64
C LEU A 419 9.16 7.97 17.34
N GLY A 420 8.29 8.45 18.24
CA GLY A 420 7.52 9.68 18.06
C GLY A 420 6.51 9.66 16.90
N ILE A 421 6.18 8.47 16.39
CA ILE A 421 5.33 8.30 15.19
C ILE A 421 4.12 7.44 15.53
N VAL A 422 2.93 7.96 15.25
CA VAL A 422 1.67 7.24 15.44
C VAL A 422 1.56 6.11 14.41
N PRO A 423 1.32 4.86 14.84
CA PRO A 423 1.14 3.77 13.91
C PRO A 423 -0.04 3.98 12.95
N ARG A 424 0.17 3.72 11.67
CA ARG A 424 -0.91 3.65 10.68
C ARG A 424 -1.80 2.45 10.98
N LYS A 425 -3.11 2.65 10.88
CA LYS A 425 -4.12 1.59 11.01
C LYS A 425 -4.46 1.11 9.61
N VAL A 426 -4.24 -0.17 9.33
CA VAL A 426 -4.46 -0.78 8.03
C VAL A 426 -5.40 -1.96 8.20
N LEU A 427 -6.45 -2.00 7.40
CA LEU A 427 -7.34 -3.16 7.32
C LEU A 427 -7.28 -3.70 5.89
N ILE A 428 -6.83 -4.95 5.75
CA ILE A 428 -6.79 -5.66 4.48
C ILE A 428 -7.96 -6.64 4.49
N LEU A 429 -8.83 -6.52 3.50
CA LEU A 429 -9.96 -7.41 3.29
C LEU A 429 -9.82 -8.11 1.96
N GLU A 430 -9.71 -9.43 1.98
CA GLU A 430 -9.61 -10.26 0.78
C GLU A 430 -10.90 -11.08 0.62
N THR A 431 -11.41 -11.24 -0.59
CA THR A 431 -12.61 -12.02 -0.87
C THR A 431 -12.75 -12.44 -2.33
N ASP A 432 -13.40 -13.59 -2.55
CA ASP A 432 -13.93 -13.98 -3.85
C ASP A 432 -15.46 -13.91 -3.96
N GLY A 433 -16.11 -13.50 -2.87
CA GLY A 433 -17.55 -13.38 -2.74
C GLY A 433 -18.04 -11.95 -2.91
N GLN A 434 -19.34 -11.81 -3.15
CA GLN A 434 -20.01 -10.52 -3.16
C GLN A 434 -20.53 -10.16 -1.76
N PRO A 435 -20.66 -8.86 -1.40
CA PRO A 435 -21.31 -8.45 -0.17
C PRO A 435 -22.66 -9.15 0.00
N GLY A 436 -22.88 -9.78 1.15
CA GLY A 436 -24.11 -10.54 1.40
C GLY A 436 -24.26 -10.76 2.89
N GLU A 437 -25.17 -10.03 3.52
CA GLU A 437 -25.39 -10.05 4.97
C GLU A 437 -26.70 -10.80 5.27
N LYS A 438 -26.83 -12.07 4.88
CA LYS A 438 -28.14 -12.75 4.76
C LYS A 438 -28.78 -13.15 6.10
N PHE A 439 -29.12 -12.17 6.94
CA PHE A 439 -29.84 -12.33 8.20
C PHE A 439 -30.99 -11.32 8.33
N THR A 440 -32.04 -11.70 9.05
CA THR A 440 -33.35 -11.02 9.03
C THR A 440 -33.71 -10.24 10.30
N ASN A 441 -33.00 -10.39 11.43
CA ASN A 441 -33.47 -9.87 12.72
C ASN A 441 -32.68 -8.65 13.27
N VAL A 442 -31.63 -8.22 12.58
CA VAL A 442 -30.65 -7.19 13.01
C VAL A 442 -31.28 -5.89 13.47
N GLY A 443 -30.67 -5.31 14.52
CA GLY A 443 -31.07 -4.08 15.20
C GLY A 443 -31.81 -3.11 14.29
N ALA A 444 -33.07 -2.83 14.65
CA ALA A 444 -33.92 -1.89 13.93
C ALA A 444 -33.44 -0.43 14.00
N ASP A 445 -32.23 -0.17 14.53
CA ASP A 445 -31.64 1.15 14.55
C ASP A 445 -30.84 1.39 13.26
N GLY A 446 -31.10 2.51 12.58
CA GLY A 446 -30.40 2.89 11.35
C GLY A 446 -28.89 3.18 11.52
N THR A 447 -28.30 2.74 12.64
CA THR A 447 -26.91 2.99 13.09
C THR A 447 -26.08 1.70 13.10
N VAL A 448 -26.59 0.56 12.63
CA VAL A 448 -25.83 -0.71 12.59
C VAL A 448 -24.52 -0.63 11.80
N THR A 449 -24.37 0.35 10.91
CA THR A 449 -23.12 0.63 10.17
C THR A 449 -22.08 1.43 10.97
N ASP A 450 -22.46 1.98 12.13
CA ASP A 450 -21.59 2.84 12.93
C ASP A 450 -20.60 2.01 13.75
N LEU A 451 -19.35 2.48 13.82
CA LEU A 451 -18.27 1.75 14.51
C LEU A 451 -18.46 1.69 16.03
N SER A 452 -19.32 2.50 16.63
CA SER A 452 -19.66 2.42 18.06
C SER A 452 -20.72 1.37 18.38
N ASN A 453 -21.49 0.92 17.38
CA ASN A 453 -22.56 -0.04 17.55
C ASN A 453 -21.97 -1.47 17.58
N THR A 454 -22.37 -2.32 18.52
CA THR A 454 -21.82 -3.69 18.69
C THR A 454 -22.56 -4.79 17.92
N TYR A 455 -23.72 -4.49 17.34
CA TYR A 455 -24.49 -5.45 16.55
C TYR A 455 -23.79 -5.76 15.23
N ASP A 456 -23.93 -6.99 14.75
CA ASP A 456 -23.53 -7.33 13.38
C ASP A 456 -24.50 -6.66 12.38
N ILE A 457 -24.20 -6.71 11.09
CA ILE A 457 -25.04 -6.16 10.02
C ILE A 457 -25.74 -7.32 9.32
N GLY A 458 -26.98 -7.10 8.94
CA GLY A 458 -27.80 -8.10 8.22
C GLY A 458 -28.85 -7.41 7.35
N ASN A 459 -28.99 -7.92 6.14
CA ASN A 459 -30.04 -7.60 5.20
C ASN A 459 -30.08 -8.68 4.11
N THR A 460 -31.28 -9.21 3.83
CA THR A 460 -31.47 -10.17 2.73
C THR A 460 -31.45 -9.51 1.34
N ASN A 461 -31.61 -8.19 1.28
CA ASN A 461 -31.46 -7.40 0.05
C ASN A 461 -29.98 -7.18 -0.28
N LEU A 462 -29.57 -7.69 -1.44
CA LEU A 462 -28.20 -7.61 -1.91
C LEU A 462 -27.71 -6.17 -2.07
N GLN A 463 -28.51 -5.26 -2.67
CA GLN A 463 -28.12 -3.86 -2.84
C GLN A 463 -27.87 -3.19 -1.48
N THR A 464 -28.74 -3.42 -0.51
CA THR A 464 -28.54 -2.86 0.84
C THR A 464 -27.30 -3.43 1.53
N ALA A 465 -26.95 -4.69 1.30
CA ALA A 465 -25.69 -5.26 1.78
C ALA A 465 -24.46 -4.53 1.18
N CYS A 466 -24.50 -4.20 -0.12
CA CYS A 466 -23.47 -3.40 -0.79
C CYS A 466 -23.36 -1.99 -0.19
N ASP A 467 -24.49 -1.33 0.01
CA ASP A 467 -24.55 0.04 0.52
C ASP A 467 -24.07 0.09 1.98
N ASN A 468 -24.43 -0.91 2.79
CA ASN A 468 -23.92 -1.06 4.15
C ASN A 468 -22.41 -1.25 4.16
N PHE A 469 -21.86 -2.08 3.26
CA PHE A 469 -20.42 -2.30 3.16
C PHE A 469 -19.66 -1.00 2.83
N LYS A 470 -20.14 -0.23 1.85
CA LYS A 470 -19.60 1.10 1.54
C LYS A 470 -19.67 2.06 2.73
N LYS A 471 -20.82 2.10 3.41
CA LYS A 471 -21.02 2.99 4.56
C LYS A 471 -20.12 2.65 5.75
N VAL A 472 -19.91 1.37 6.04
CA VAL A 472 -18.93 0.93 7.05
C VAL A 472 -17.51 1.34 6.65
N ALA A 473 -17.17 1.20 5.36
CA ALA A 473 -15.87 1.63 4.85
C ALA A 473 -15.65 3.13 5.01
N ASP A 474 -16.64 3.95 4.67
CA ASP A 474 -16.58 5.40 4.86
C ASP A 474 -16.39 5.76 6.34
N ASN A 475 -17.10 5.07 7.25
CA ASN A 475 -16.93 5.24 8.69
C ASN A 475 -15.52 4.83 9.17
N ALA A 476 -14.95 3.74 8.63
CA ALA A 476 -13.60 3.29 8.94
C ALA A 476 -12.53 4.28 8.43
N LYS A 477 -12.67 4.75 7.19
CA LYS A 477 -11.81 5.75 6.56
C LYS A 477 -11.86 7.08 7.31
N ALA A 478 -13.06 7.52 7.72
CA ALA A 478 -13.23 8.71 8.55
C ALA A 478 -12.55 8.59 9.93
N ALA A 479 -12.43 7.36 10.46
CA ALA A 479 -11.69 7.08 11.69
C ALA A 479 -10.17 6.93 11.49
N GLY A 480 -9.66 7.22 10.28
CA GLY A 480 -8.23 7.20 9.95
C GLY A 480 -7.69 5.80 9.64
N ILE A 481 -8.54 4.84 9.28
CA ILE A 481 -8.13 3.49 8.87
C ILE A 481 -7.94 3.47 7.36
N THR A 482 -6.76 3.08 6.90
CA THR A 482 -6.53 2.76 5.49
C THR A 482 -7.16 1.40 5.20
N VAL A 483 -8.12 1.36 4.27
CA VAL A 483 -8.78 0.12 3.85
C VAL A 483 -8.17 -0.34 2.53
N ILE A 484 -7.71 -1.59 2.51
CA ILE A 484 -7.24 -2.29 1.32
C ILE A 484 -8.24 -3.39 1.02
N THR A 485 -8.66 -3.50 -0.24
CA THR A 485 -9.53 -4.61 -0.69
C THR A 485 -8.84 -5.40 -1.79
N ILE A 486 -8.86 -6.73 -1.67
CA ILE A 486 -8.31 -7.64 -2.66
C ILE A 486 -9.45 -8.51 -3.19
N GLY A 487 -9.77 -8.35 -4.47
CA GLY A 487 -10.76 -9.18 -5.17
C GLY A 487 -10.10 -10.32 -5.93
N PHE A 488 -10.65 -11.53 -5.84
CA PHE A 488 -10.19 -12.68 -6.61
C PHE A 488 -11.37 -13.54 -7.08
N GLY A 489 -11.20 -14.33 -8.14
CA GLY A 489 -12.17 -15.37 -8.50
C GLY A 489 -13.54 -14.81 -8.89
N ALA A 490 -14.61 -15.32 -8.26
CA ALA A 490 -15.98 -15.04 -8.68
C ALA A 490 -16.36 -13.55 -8.53
N VAL A 491 -15.74 -12.81 -7.59
CA VAL A 491 -16.02 -11.40 -7.38
C VAL A 491 -15.69 -10.54 -8.61
N ASN A 492 -14.73 -10.97 -9.45
CA ASN A 492 -14.31 -10.27 -10.67
C ASN A 492 -15.42 -10.16 -11.72
N SER A 493 -16.43 -11.05 -11.64
CA SER A 493 -17.61 -11.04 -12.52
C SER A 493 -18.94 -10.95 -11.76
N GLY A 494 -18.86 -10.85 -10.43
CA GLY A 494 -20.01 -10.80 -9.54
C GLY A 494 -20.79 -9.49 -9.64
N SER A 495 -22.03 -9.51 -9.15
CA SER A 495 -22.88 -8.33 -9.07
C SER A 495 -23.29 -8.05 -7.63
N CYS A 496 -23.34 -6.78 -7.29
CA CYS A 496 -23.79 -6.28 -6.01
C CYS A 496 -24.97 -5.34 -6.27
N GLY A 497 -26.16 -5.95 -6.33
CA GLY A 497 -27.39 -5.29 -6.77
C GLY A 497 -27.26 -4.84 -8.23
N ASN A 498 -27.32 -3.52 -8.47
CA ASN A 498 -27.22 -2.94 -9.81
C ASN A 498 -25.79 -2.55 -10.21
N THR A 499 -24.79 -2.87 -9.38
CA THR A 499 -23.37 -2.54 -9.59
C THR A 499 -22.55 -3.82 -9.70
N SER A 500 -21.37 -3.78 -10.31
CA SER A 500 -20.45 -4.93 -10.23
C SER A 500 -19.83 -5.02 -8.83
N SER A 501 -19.50 -6.22 -8.38
CA SER A 501 -18.88 -6.43 -7.07
C SER A 501 -17.49 -5.80 -6.97
N ILE A 502 -16.71 -5.80 -8.06
CA ILE A 502 -15.42 -5.11 -8.12
C ILE A 502 -15.56 -3.60 -7.94
N SER A 503 -16.58 -2.96 -8.52
CA SER A 503 -16.82 -1.53 -8.30
C SER A 503 -17.15 -1.23 -6.84
N VAL A 504 -17.82 -2.16 -6.14
CA VAL A 504 -18.07 -1.99 -4.72
C VAL A 504 -16.77 -2.15 -3.92
N LEU A 505 -15.94 -3.15 -4.19
CA LEU A 505 -14.65 -3.33 -3.53
C LEU A 505 -13.72 -2.12 -3.77
N ALA A 506 -13.56 -1.68 -5.02
CA ALA A 506 -12.78 -0.49 -5.36
C ALA A 506 -13.25 0.75 -4.60
N SER A 507 -14.56 0.99 -4.53
CA SER A 507 -15.10 2.12 -3.78
C SER A 507 -14.85 2.03 -2.26
N VAL A 508 -14.78 0.81 -1.72
CA VAL A 508 -14.49 0.57 -0.30
C VAL A 508 -13.02 0.85 0.02
N ALA A 509 -12.10 0.56 -0.91
CA ALA A 509 -10.69 0.86 -0.75
C ALA A 509 -10.43 2.36 -0.54
N SER A 510 -9.38 2.63 0.23
CA SER A 510 -8.76 3.95 0.31
C SER A 510 -7.92 4.22 -0.95
N THR A 511 -7.41 5.45 -1.08
CA THR A 511 -6.39 5.77 -2.08
C THR A 511 -5.04 6.05 -1.41
N LYS A 512 -3.96 5.95 -2.17
CA LYS A 512 -2.61 6.31 -1.71
C LYS A 512 -2.51 7.78 -1.30
N ASP A 513 -3.20 8.66 -2.02
CA ASP A 513 -3.20 10.11 -1.77
C ASP A 513 -4.15 10.52 -0.65
N SER A 514 -5.18 9.70 -0.36
CA SER A 514 -6.15 9.98 0.69
C SER A 514 -6.74 8.71 1.31
N VAL A 515 -6.66 8.62 2.64
CA VAL A 515 -7.36 7.60 3.43
C VAL A 515 -8.86 7.63 3.18
N THR A 516 -9.45 8.82 2.96
CA THR A 516 -10.89 8.98 2.69
C THR A 516 -11.25 8.95 1.22
N GLY A 517 -10.27 8.84 0.32
CA GLY A 517 -10.51 8.63 -1.10
C GLY A 517 -11.18 7.28 -1.36
N HIS A 518 -11.68 7.12 -2.58
CA HIS A 518 -12.32 5.90 -3.08
C HIS A 518 -11.56 5.48 -4.33
N GLY A 519 -11.28 4.18 -4.45
CA GLY A 519 -10.70 3.62 -5.67
C GLY A 519 -11.74 3.48 -6.77
N ASP A 520 -11.24 3.36 -8.00
CA ASP A 520 -12.05 3.14 -9.19
C ASP A 520 -11.58 1.82 -9.84
N PRO A 521 -12.48 0.85 -10.10
CA PRO A 521 -12.04 -0.43 -10.61
C PRO A 521 -11.54 -0.30 -12.05
N GLY A 522 -10.37 -0.86 -12.33
CA GLY A 522 -9.89 -1.13 -13.67
C GLY A 522 -10.26 -2.53 -14.15
N ASP A 523 -9.50 -3.04 -15.12
CA ASP A 523 -9.76 -4.31 -15.78
C ASP A 523 -9.15 -5.48 -15.01
N CYS A 524 -9.96 -6.25 -14.30
CA CYS A 524 -9.52 -7.47 -13.61
C CYS A 524 -9.68 -8.76 -14.44
N SER A 525 -10.02 -8.64 -15.73
CA SER A 525 -10.29 -9.79 -16.60
C SER A 525 -9.10 -10.24 -17.45
N SER A 526 -8.07 -9.39 -17.59
CA SER A 526 -6.88 -9.67 -18.38
C SER A 526 -5.59 -9.51 -17.57
N PRO A 527 -4.50 -10.24 -17.89
CA PRO A 527 -3.22 -10.05 -17.19
C PRO A 527 -2.67 -8.62 -17.27
N ALA A 528 -2.91 -7.92 -18.39
CA ALA A 528 -2.49 -6.53 -18.57
C ALA A 528 -3.34 -5.57 -17.73
N GLY A 529 -4.66 -5.80 -17.68
CA GLY A 529 -5.57 -5.04 -16.82
C GLY A 529 -5.24 -5.24 -15.34
N VAL A 530 -5.03 -6.48 -14.90
CA VAL A 530 -4.64 -6.82 -13.52
C VAL A 530 -3.32 -6.16 -13.13
N ALA A 531 -2.34 -6.13 -14.05
CA ALA A 531 -1.09 -5.43 -13.82
C ALA A 531 -1.28 -3.91 -13.70
N ALA A 532 -2.15 -3.32 -14.54
CA ALA A 532 -2.48 -1.90 -14.48
C ALA A 532 -3.17 -1.55 -13.15
N GLU A 533 -4.21 -2.31 -12.78
CA GLU A 533 -4.93 -2.16 -11.50
C GLU A 533 -3.98 -2.22 -10.31
N ASN A 534 -3.22 -3.31 -10.19
CA ASN A 534 -2.36 -3.53 -9.04
C ASN A 534 -1.16 -2.55 -8.98
N SER A 535 -0.95 -1.76 -10.03
CA SER A 535 0.12 -0.74 -10.11
C SER A 535 -0.39 0.68 -9.92
N ASP A 536 -1.70 0.88 -9.85
CA ASP A 536 -2.27 2.20 -9.70
C ASP A 536 -2.08 2.75 -8.28
N THR A 537 -2.72 3.88 -8.00
CA THR A 537 -2.59 4.60 -6.74
C THR A 537 -3.78 4.44 -5.82
N ASP A 538 -4.72 3.55 -6.12
CA ASP A 538 -5.74 3.16 -5.18
C ASP A 538 -5.35 1.86 -4.46
N PHE A 539 -6.03 1.57 -3.34
CA PHE A 539 -5.74 0.38 -2.54
C PHE A 539 -6.73 -0.75 -2.83
N PHE A 540 -7.33 -0.76 -4.02
CA PHE A 540 -8.00 -1.93 -4.54
C PHE A 540 -7.03 -2.70 -5.43
N PHE A 541 -7.06 -4.01 -5.25
CA PHE A 541 -6.24 -4.92 -6.00
C PHE A 541 -7.12 -6.06 -6.48
N CYS A 542 -6.77 -6.63 -7.62
CA CYS A 542 -7.38 -7.86 -8.06
C CYS A 542 -6.35 -8.91 -8.47
N ALA A 543 -6.70 -10.16 -8.21
CA ALA A 543 -5.91 -11.31 -8.63
C ALA A 543 -6.64 -12.05 -9.75
N ALA A 544 -5.91 -12.38 -10.82
CA ALA A 544 -6.45 -13.20 -11.90
C ALA A 544 -6.63 -14.65 -11.46
N SER A 545 -5.72 -15.14 -10.61
CA SER A 545 -5.73 -16.48 -10.05
C SER A 545 -5.32 -16.48 -8.58
N GLY A 546 -5.62 -17.55 -7.86
CA GLY A 546 -5.10 -17.71 -6.50
C GLY A 546 -3.57 -17.68 -6.44
N ALA A 547 -2.88 -18.10 -7.50
CA ALA A 547 -1.41 -18.06 -7.56
C ALA A 547 -0.86 -16.62 -7.55
N ASP A 548 -1.67 -15.64 -7.97
CA ASP A 548 -1.27 -14.23 -7.99
C ASP A 548 -1.43 -13.53 -6.64
N LEU A 549 -2.18 -14.12 -5.69
CA LEU A 549 -2.44 -13.53 -4.38
C LEU A 549 -1.14 -13.17 -3.64
N ALA A 550 -0.11 -14.02 -3.72
CA ALA A 550 1.20 -13.71 -3.14
C ALA A 550 1.82 -12.41 -3.67
N ASN A 551 1.76 -12.19 -4.99
CA ASN A 551 2.26 -10.97 -5.60
C ASN A 551 1.37 -9.77 -5.25
N VAL A 552 0.06 -9.96 -5.18
CA VAL A 552 -0.88 -8.89 -4.81
C VAL A 552 -0.68 -8.44 -3.37
N PHE A 553 -0.66 -9.37 -2.41
CA PHE A 553 -0.44 -9.03 -0.99
C PHE A 553 0.92 -8.35 -0.76
N THR A 554 1.98 -8.82 -1.42
CA THR A 554 3.30 -8.18 -1.33
C THR A 554 3.32 -6.80 -1.99
N THR A 555 2.63 -6.62 -3.12
CA THR A 555 2.46 -5.33 -3.79
C THR A 555 1.69 -4.34 -2.92
N ALA A 556 0.54 -4.75 -2.35
CA ALA A 556 -0.26 -3.93 -1.47
C ALA A 556 0.54 -3.42 -0.26
N MET A 557 1.31 -4.31 0.39
CA MET A 557 2.21 -3.90 1.48
C MET A 557 3.39 -3.05 1.00
N GLY A 558 3.88 -3.29 -0.22
CA GLY A 558 4.89 -2.47 -0.87
C GLY A 558 4.43 -1.03 -1.07
N GLN A 559 3.19 -0.84 -1.55
CA GLN A 559 2.61 0.48 -1.74
C GLN A 559 2.44 1.24 -0.41
N LEU A 560 2.11 0.54 0.68
CA LEU A 560 2.04 1.13 2.02
C LEU A 560 3.41 1.51 2.60
N SER A 561 4.48 0.81 2.21
CA SER A 561 5.83 0.98 2.76
C SER A 561 6.67 2.04 2.01
N GLY A 562 6.19 2.56 0.89
CA GLY A 562 6.70 3.77 0.24
C GLY A 562 7.11 3.58 -1.23
N GLY A 563 6.64 4.48 -2.09
CA GLY A 563 7.03 4.56 -3.50
C GLY A 563 8.46 5.09 -3.70
N THR A 564 8.77 5.51 -4.93
CA THR A 564 10.02 6.22 -5.22
C THR A 564 10.01 7.62 -4.61
N LYS A 565 11.12 8.07 -4.05
CA LYS A 565 11.32 9.45 -3.58
C LYS A 565 12.64 10.03 -4.07
N PHE A 566 12.64 11.32 -4.38
CA PHE A 566 13.86 12.08 -4.57
C PHE A 566 14.56 12.29 -3.23
N MET A 567 15.90 12.33 -3.26
CA MET A 567 16.72 12.50 -2.08
C MET A 567 17.73 13.62 -2.25
N ALA A 568 17.87 14.42 -1.20
CA ALA A 568 19.04 15.27 -0.99
C ALA A 568 20.00 14.51 -0.07
N ILE A 569 21.14 14.10 -0.61
CA ILE A 569 22.24 13.51 0.15
C ILE A 569 23.46 14.38 -0.14
N ASP A 570 24.08 14.90 0.91
CA ASP A 570 25.18 15.84 0.75
C ASP A 570 26.31 15.27 -0.11
N GLY A 571 26.63 16.00 -1.17
CA GLY A 571 27.61 15.60 -2.18
C GLY A 571 27.04 14.69 -3.27
N PHE A 572 25.89 14.03 -3.12
CA PHE A 572 25.33 13.11 -4.11
C PHE A 572 24.10 13.65 -4.86
N GLY A 573 23.33 14.58 -4.30
CA GLY A 573 22.22 15.24 -5.00
C GLY A 573 22.26 16.76 -4.79
N ASP A 574 21.85 17.52 -5.80
CA ASP A 574 21.75 18.98 -5.76
C ASP A 574 20.40 19.46 -5.20
#